data_AF-A0A855K4X8-F1
#
_entry.id   AF-A0A855K4X8-F1
#
_cell.length_a   1.000
_cell.length_b   1.000
_cell.length_c   1.000
_cell.angle_alpha   90.00
_cell.angle_beta   90.00
_cell.angle_gamma   90.00
#
_symmetry.space_group_name_H-M   'P 1'
#
loop_
_entity.id
_entity.type
_entity.pdbx_description
1 polymer ?
#
loop_
_entity_poly.entity_id
_entity_poly.type
_entity_poly.pdbx_seq_one_letter_code
_entity_poly.pdbx_strand_id
1 'polypeptide(L)'
;AIPRKQRAEVRKALENDLTVSIGRDAGDVRAHYAVYAESVRNLGTPVFPARLFRCVLEQFGNAADIVTIRSEGRAVASVLSLYYNGTVYPYWG
;
A
#
# COMPACT_ATOMS: atom_id res chain seq x y z
N ALA A 1 16.39 -15.99 1.92
CA ALA A 1 17.18 -14.78 1.57
C ALA A 1 16.59 -14.14 0.32
N ILE A 2 16.53 -12.80 0.23
CA ILE A 2 15.99 -12.07 -0.95
C ILE A 2 16.89 -12.35 -2.18
N PRO A 3 16.40 -12.72 -3.38
CA PRO A 3 17.26 -13.05 -4.50
C PRO A 3 18.03 -11.83 -5.07
N ARG A 4 19.14 -12.08 -5.78
CA ARG A 4 20.11 -11.03 -6.19
C ARG A 4 19.47 -9.87 -6.94
N LYS A 5 18.56 -10.16 -7.89
CA LYS A 5 17.91 -9.14 -8.71
C LYS A 5 17.01 -8.24 -7.86
N GLN A 6 16.14 -8.80 -7.01
CA GLN A 6 15.30 -8.00 -6.12
C GLN A 6 16.13 -7.16 -5.15
N ARG A 7 17.23 -7.70 -4.61
CA ARG A 7 18.12 -6.90 -3.73
C ARG A 7 18.72 -5.68 -4.45
N ALA A 8 19.07 -5.81 -5.73
CA ALA A 8 19.60 -4.69 -6.51
C ALA A 8 18.54 -3.59 -6.70
N GLU A 9 17.30 -3.97 -7.02
CA GLU A 9 16.18 -3.02 -7.14
C GLU A 9 15.90 -2.31 -5.81
N VAL A 10 15.92 -3.04 -4.68
CA VAL A 10 15.74 -2.43 -3.34
C VAL A 10 16.83 -1.40 -3.05
N ARG A 11 18.10 -1.72 -3.33
CA ARG A 11 19.21 -0.77 -3.12
C ARG A 11 19.03 0.49 -3.95
N LYS A 12 18.71 0.32 -5.24
CA LYS A 12 18.45 1.46 -6.13
C LYS A 12 17.28 2.30 -5.62
N ALA A 13 16.20 1.68 -5.16
CA ALA A 13 15.06 2.40 -4.59
C ALA A 13 15.46 3.23 -3.36
N LEU A 14 16.28 2.67 -2.46
CA LEU A 14 16.78 3.34 -1.25
C LEU A 14 17.72 4.52 -1.52
N GLU A 15 18.31 4.63 -2.71
CA GLU A 15 19.11 5.79 -3.14
C GLU A 15 18.24 6.99 -3.55
N ASN A 16 16.93 6.79 -3.74
CA ASN A 16 15.99 7.88 -4.05
C ASN A 16 15.47 8.54 -2.78
N ASP A 17 15.04 9.81 -2.89
CA ASP A 17 14.36 10.54 -1.81
C ASP A 17 12.91 10.07 -1.66
N LEU A 18 12.75 8.87 -1.11
CA LEU A 18 11.46 8.25 -0.82
C LEU A 18 11.16 8.31 0.67
N THR A 19 9.92 8.65 1.00
CA THR A 19 9.41 8.59 2.37
C THR A 19 8.36 7.51 2.51
N VAL A 20 8.31 6.88 3.69
CA VAL A 20 7.38 5.80 4.00
C VAL A 20 6.46 6.24 5.13
N SER A 21 5.15 6.06 4.95
CA SER A 21 4.16 6.17 6.02
C SER A 21 3.45 4.85 6.21
N ILE A 22 3.13 4.53 7.47
CA ILE A 22 2.32 3.37 7.84
C ILE A 22 1.19 3.89 8.71
N GLY A 23 -0.05 3.57 8.35
CA GLY A 23 -1.19 4.10 9.06
C GLY A 23 -2.52 3.52 8.62
N ARG A 24 -3.59 4.08 9.18
CA ARG A 24 -4.98 3.61 9.03
C ARG A 24 -5.97 4.77 9.01
N ASP A 25 -5.48 6.00 9.03
CA ASP A 25 -6.34 7.16 9.17
C ASP A 25 -7.02 7.51 7.83
N ALA A 26 -7.89 8.51 7.86
CA ALA A 26 -8.60 8.94 6.66
C ALA A 26 -7.65 9.46 5.55
N GLY A 27 -6.50 10.01 5.91
CA GLY A 27 -5.45 10.43 4.98
C GLY A 27 -4.77 9.25 4.31
N ASP A 28 -4.42 8.21 5.07
CA ASP A 28 -3.84 6.98 4.56
C ASP A 28 -4.79 6.28 3.58
N VAL A 29 -6.07 6.19 3.94
CA VAL A 29 -7.08 5.59 3.05
C VAL A 29 -7.23 6.37 1.75
N ARG A 30 -7.24 7.71 1.81
CA ARG A 30 -7.29 8.54 0.59
C ARG A 30 -6.06 8.33 -0.29
N ALA A 31 -4.87 8.28 0.30
CA ALA A 31 -3.63 8.07 -0.44
C ALA A 31 -3.60 6.68 -1.09
N HIS A 32 -3.96 5.64 -0.35
CA HIS A 32 -4.06 4.28 -0.86
C HIS A 32 -5.06 4.19 -2.01
N TYR A 33 -6.29 4.70 -1.81
CA TYR A 33 -7.33 4.63 -2.82
C TYR A 33 -6.96 5.32 -4.12
N ALA A 34 -6.31 6.49 -4.05
CA ALA A 34 -5.84 7.20 -5.24
C ALA A 34 -4.85 6.35 -6.06
N VAL A 35 -3.84 5.76 -5.41
CA VAL A 35 -2.83 4.91 -6.08
C VAL A 35 -3.44 3.62 -6.61
N TYR A 36 -4.20 2.91 -5.76
CA TYR A 36 -4.85 1.65 -6.12
C TYR A 36 -5.81 1.82 -7.30
N ALA A 37 -6.72 2.81 -7.22
CA ALA A 37 -7.72 3.06 -8.25
C ALA A 37 -7.08 3.42 -9.59
N GLU A 38 -6.01 4.21 -9.58
CA GLU A 38 -5.26 4.51 -10.79
C GLU A 38 -4.61 3.24 -11.38
N SER A 39 -3.94 2.44 -10.55
CA SER A 39 -3.29 1.19 -10.94
C SER A 39 -4.28 0.22 -11.61
N VAL A 40 -5.39 -0.11 -10.93
CA VAL A 40 -6.36 -1.06 -11.47
C VAL A 40 -7.12 -0.52 -12.69
N ARG A 41 -7.41 0.79 -12.73
CA ARG A 41 -7.99 1.44 -13.92
C ARG A 41 -7.05 1.33 -15.11
N ASN A 42 -5.76 1.57 -14.92
CA ASN A 42 -4.76 1.48 -15.98
C ASN A 42 -4.59 0.02 -16.48
N LEU A 43 -4.88 -0.97 -15.64
CA LEU A 43 -4.93 -2.39 -16.01
C LEU A 43 -6.25 -2.83 -16.66
N GLY A 44 -7.25 -1.95 -16.76
CA GLY A 44 -8.57 -2.29 -17.30
C GLY A 44 -9.49 -3.04 -16.32
N THR A 45 -9.16 -3.04 -15.02
CA THR A 45 -9.91 -3.74 -13.96
C THR A 45 -10.90 -2.78 -13.29
N PRO A 46 -12.18 -3.17 -13.09
CA PRO A 46 -13.14 -2.37 -12.35
C PRO A 46 -12.67 -2.05 -10.92
N VAL A 47 -12.88 -0.81 -10.48
CA VAL A 47 -12.37 -0.33 -9.18
C VAL A 47 -13.41 -0.56 -8.08
N PHE A 48 -13.00 -1.17 -6.98
CA PHE A 48 -13.84 -1.26 -5.78
C PHE A 48 -14.08 0.13 -5.15
N PRO A 49 -15.21 0.35 -4.45
CA PRO A 49 -15.47 1.63 -3.79
C PRO A 49 -14.54 1.85 -2.60
N ALA A 50 -14.13 3.10 -2.37
CA ALA A 50 -13.30 3.50 -1.22
C ALA A 50 -13.85 3.07 0.14
N ARG A 51 -15.19 2.92 0.25
CA ARG A 51 -15.87 2.45 1.45
C ARG A 51 -15.41 1.06 1.87
N LEU A 52 -15.08 0.17 0.94
CA LEU A 52 -14.58 -1.17 1.24
C LEU A 52 -13.34 -1.11 2.14
N PHE A 53 -12.33 -0.35 1.74
CA PHE A 53 -11.06 -0.26 2.46
C PHE A 53 -11.22 0.35 3.86
N ARG A 54 -12.07 1.38 4.00
CA ARG A 54 -12.40 1.94 5.32
C ARG A 54 -13.03 0.89 6.22
N CYS A 55 -14.02 0.15 5.72
CA CYS A 55 -14.70 -0.89 6.49
C CYS A 55 -13.72 -2.01 6.86
N VAL A 56 -12.81 -2.40 5.97
CA VAL A 56 -11.78 -3.41 6.28
C VAL A 56 -10.87 -2.94 7.43
N LEU A 57 -10.34 -1.72 7.37
CA LEU A 57 -9.50 -1.19 8.44
C LEU A 57 -10.26 -1.07 9.77
N GLU A 58 -11.54 -0.68 9.72
CA GLU A 58 -12.40 -0.59 10.90
C GLU A 58 -12.65 -1.96 11.53
N GLN A 59 -12.97 -2.99 10.72
CA GLN A 59 -13.30 -4.32 11.22
C GLN A 59 -12.08 -5.10 11.71
N PHE A 60 -10.94 -4.96 11.02
CA PHE A 60 -9.71 -5.70 11.39
C PHE A 60 -8.86 -4.94 12.41
N GLY A 61 -9.08 -3.65 12.60
CA GLY A 61 -8.38 -2.86 13.61
C GLY A 61 -6.87 -2.97 13.47
N ASN A 62 -6.18 -3.43 14.52
CA ASN A 62 -4.71 -3.58 14.52
C ASN A 62 -4.21 -4.74 13.64
N ALA A 63 -5.12 -5.56 13.09
CA ALA A 63 -4.81 -6.62 12.15
C ALA A 63 -4.90 -6.18 10.68
N ALA A 64 -4.91 -4.87 10.41
CA ALA A 64 -4.78 -4.33 9.07
C ALA A 64 -4.11 -2.96 9.09
N ASP A 65 -3.26 -2.66 8.10
CA ASP A 65 -2.69 -1.32 7.92
C ASP A 65 -2.47 -1.00 6.43
N ILE A 66 -2.15 0.26 6.17
CA ILE A 66 -1.74 0.76 4.88
C ILE A 66 -0.28 1.20 4.97
N VAL A 67 0.55 0.70 4.06
CA VAL A 67 1.87 1.24 3.79
C VAL A 67 1.78 2.11 2.54
N THR A 68 2.33 3.32 2.58
CA THR A 68 2.39 4.23 1.43
C THR A 68 3.80 4.77 1.26
N ILE A 69 4.30 4.66 0.03
CA ILE A 69 5.57 5.23 -0.41
C ILE A 69 5.29 6.57 -1.09
N ARG A 70 6.05 7.61 -0.73
CA ARG A 70 5.97 8.95 -1.31
C ARG A 70 7.28 9.37 -1.93
N SER A 71 7.19 10.07 -3.05
CA SER A 71 8.28 10.80 -3.69
C SER A 71 7.87 12.26 -3.79
N GLU A 72 8.69 13.17 -3.27
CA GLU A 72 8.38 14.62 -3.23
C GLU A 72 7.01 14.91 -2.58
N GLY A 73 6.67 14.16 -1.53
CA GLY A 73 5.38 14.26 -0.83
C GLY A 73 4.18 13.63 -1.54
N ARG A 74 4.30 13.21 -2.80
CA ARG A 74 3.23 12.56 -3.57
C ARG A 74 3.26 11.05 -3.39
N ALA A 75 2.11 10.44 -3.12
CA ALA A 75 1.99 8.98 -3.04
C ALA A 75 2.26 8.34 -4.41
N VAL A 76 3.18 7.38 -4.47
CA VAL A 76 3.60 6.70 -5.71
C VAL A 76 3.38 5.19 -5.68
N ALA A 77 3.30 4.60 -4.49
CA ALA A 77 2.94 3.21 -4.29
C ALA A 77 2.21 3.07 -2.94
N SER A 78 1.24 2.16 -2.84
CA SER A 78 0.58 1.89 -1.58
C SER A 78 0.02 0.48 -1.55
N VAL A 79 0.03 -0.15 -0.38
CA VAL A 79 -0.55 -1.47 -0.16
C VAL A 79 -1.33 -1.50 1.14
N LEU A 80 -2.54 -2.08 1.13
CA LEU A 80 -3.28 -2.48 2.31
C LEU A 80 -2.94 -3.94 2.63
N SER A 81 -2.46 -4.16 3.85
CA SER A 81 -2.08 -5.48 4.35
C SER A 81 -3.04 -5.97 5.42
N LEU A 82 -3.29 -7.28 5.45
CA LEU A 82 -4.01 -7.97 6.51
C LEU A 82 -3.06 -8.87 7.29
N TYR A 83 -3.24 -8.94 8.61
CA TYR A 83 -2.40 -9.72 9.51
C TYR A 83 -3.21 -10.86 10.11
N TYR A 84 -2.75 -12.10 9.94
CA TYR A 84 -3.44 -13.27 10.47
C TYR A 84 -2.45 -14.39 10.78
N ASN A 85 -2.53 -14.97 11.98
CA ASN A 85 -1.69 -16.08 12.44
C ASN A 85 -0.18 -15.89 12.17
N GLY A 86 0.35 -14.71 12.51
CA GLY A 86 1.76 -14.38 12.30
C GLY A 86 2.16 -14.18 10.84
N THR A 87 1.20 -14.15 9.91
CA THR A 87 1.41 -13.96 8.48
C THR A 87 0.90 -12.59 8.05
N VAL A 88 1.65 -11.94 7.16
CA VAL A 88 1.26 -10.70 6.50
C VAL A 88 0.76 -11.01 5.10
N TYR A 89 -0.44 -10.55 4.78
CA TYR A 89 -1.07 -10.68 3.48
C TYR A 89 -1.13 -9.28 2.82
N PRO A 90 -0.16 -8.91 1.97
CA PRO A 90 -0.24 -7.68 1.18
C PRO A 90 -1.34 -7.85 0.13
N TYR A 91 -2.54 -7.35 0.40
CA TYR A 91 -3.76 -7.81 -0.27
C TYR A 91 -4.19 -6.91 -1.43
N TRP A 92 -4.24 -5.59 -1.23
CA TRP A 92 -4.57 -4.63 -2.28
C TRP A 92 -3.46 -3.60 -2.43
N GLY A 93 -2.96 -3.42 -3.65
CA GLY A 93 -1.97 -2.40 -4.00
C GLY A 93 -2.10 -1.92 -5.43
#